data_AF-A0A935CRE0-F1
#
_entry.id   AF-A0A935CRE0-F1
#
_cell.length_a   1.000
_cell.length_b   1.000
_cell.length_c   1.000
_cell.angle_alpha   90.00
_cell.angle_beta   90.00
_cell.angle_gamma   90.00
#
_symmetry.space_group_name_H-M   'P 1'
#
loop_
_entity.id
_entity.type
_entity.pdbx_description
1 polymer ?
#
loop_
_entity_poly.entity_id
_entity_poly.type
_entity_poly.pdbx_seq_one_letter_code
_entity_poly.pdbx_strand_id
1 'polypeptide(L)'
;MTPGEGGVLVSADGRVQVEARPGAVSQRTLLRYLPQPQVEETPAWLAMHFGLAAQDEQGAAVTAFESLVSLTYRFPPGVALTETIRLYRWEDAAETWQALDSEMDVVGRQLTAWLDGPGLFGLGAPASLSYGAQHLPTVHGFVTDEWSGNSNLG
;
A
#
# COMPACT_ATOMS: atom_id res chain seq x y z
N MET A 1 -20.57 5.99 -12.06
CA MET A 1 -19.66 6.70 -12.97
C MET A 1 -20.18 6.53 -14.38
N THR A 2 -20.11 7.54 -15.23
CA THR A 2 -20.55 7.47 -16.63
C THR A 2 -19.41 7.88 -17.57
N PRO A 3 -19.40 7.42 -18.83
CA PRO A 3 -18.36 7.81 -19.78
C PRO A 3 -18.29 9.32 -20.02
N GLY A 4 -19.45 9.98 -20.13
CA GLY A 4 -19.53 11.41 -20.46
C GLY A 4 -19.26 12.36 -19.30
N GLU A 5 -19.50 11.94 -18.06
CA GLU A 5 -19.45 12.84 -16.89
C GLU A 5 -18.41 12.40 -15.85
N GLY A 6 -17.92 11.15 -15.93
CA GLY A 6 -17.07 10.57 -14.90
C GLY A 6 -17.87 10.20 -13.65
N GLY A 7 -17.32 10.49 -12.47
CA GLY A 7 -18.05 10.35 -11.22
C GLY A 7 -17.18 10.37 -9.98
N VAL A 8 -17.83 10.58 -8.83
CA VAL A 8 -17.19 10.61 -7.52
C VAL A 8 -17.78 9.53 -6.62
N LEU A 9 -16.90 8.76 -5.98
CA LEU A 9 -17.22 7.86 -4.88
C LEU A 9 -16.58 8.43 -3.61
N VAL A 10 -17.33 8.43 -2.51
CA VAL A 10 -16.80 8.76 -1.18
C VAL A 10 -17.13 7.58 -0.25
N SER A 11 -16.15 7.11 0.51
CA SER A 11 -16.35 6.08 1.52
C SER A 11 -17.28 6.57 2.64
N ALA A 12 -17.92 5.64 3.35
CA ALA A 12 -18.85 5.98 4.42
C ALA A 12 -18.21 6.79 5.57
N ASP A 13 -16.91 6.61 5.81
CA ASP A 13 -16.13 7.36 6.80
C ASP A 13 -15.57 8.69 6.26
N GLY A 14 -15.82 9.02 5.00
CA GLY A 14 -15.37 10.24 4.34
C GLY A 14 -13.87 10.34 4.08
N ARG A 15 -13.10 9.28 4.36
CA ARG A 15 -11.63 9.29 4.25
C ARG A 15 -11.14 8.98 2.86
N VAL A 16 -11.81 8.09 2.13
CA VAL A 16 -11.46 7.72 0.75
C VAL A 16 -12.41 8.43 -0.19
N GLN A 17 -11.85 9.21 -1.11
CA GLN A 17 -12.57 9.77 -2.25
C GLN A 17 -11.92 9.25 -3.53
N VAL A 18 -12.73 8.74 -4.45
CA VAL A 18 -12.28 8.31 -5.78
C VAL A 18 -12.99 9.16 -6.81
N GLU A 19 -12.24 9.80 -7.69
CA GLU A 19 -12.78 10.70 -8.71
C GLU A 19 -12.30 10.27 -10.10
N ALA A 20 -13.28 9.98 -10.95
CA ALA A 20 -13.07 9.74 -12.36
C ALA A 20 -13.49 10.94 -13.17
N ARG A 21 -12.63 11.32 -14.10
CA ARG A 21 -12.95 12.31 -15.13
C ARG A 21 -13.78 11.67 -16.27
N PRO A 22 -14.46 12.48 -17.09
CA PRO A 22 -15.03 12.01 -18.35
C PRO A 22 -14.02 11.18 -19.15
N GLY A 23 -14.46 10.05 -19.69
CA GLY A 23 -13.64 9.11 -20.44
C GLY A 23 -12.83 8.12 -19.60
N ALA A 24 -12.94 8.10 -18.27
CA ALA A 24 -12.27 7.08 -17.45
C ALA A 24 -12.91 5.69 -17.53
N VAL A 25 -14.16 5.61 -18.01
CA VAL A 25 -14.89 4.37 -18.20
C VAL A 25 -15.54 4.39 -19.58
N SER A 26 -15.58 3.24 -20.26
CA SER A 26 -16.17 3.09 -21.60
C SER A 26 -17.70 2.95 -21.57
N GLN A 27 -18.24 2.50 -20.45
CA GLN A 27 -19.68 2.38 -20.17
C GLN A 27 -20.00 2.85 -18.75
N ARG A 28 -21.28 2.92 -18.38
CA ARG A 28 -21.62 3.28 -16.99
C ARG A 28 -21.12 2.17 -16.07
N THR A 29 -20.39 2.60 -15.05
CA THR A 29 -19.73 1.72 -14.09
C THR A 29 -20.18 2.07 -12.68
N LEU A 30 -20.61 1.05 -11.94
CA LEU A 30 -20.85 1.11 -10.51
C LEU A 30 -19.55 0.78 -9.77
N LEU A 31 -18.95 1.78 -9.13
CA LEU A 31 -17.79 1.60 -8.26
C LEU A 31 -18.24 1.51 -6.80
N ARG A 32 -17.69 0.54 -6.06
CA ARG A 32 -18.02 0.26 -4.67
C ARG A 32 -16.76 0.21 -3.81
N TYR A 33 -16.85 0.83 -2.63
CA TYR A 33 -15.85 0.73 -1.58
C TYR A 33 -16.12 -0.50 -0.70
N LEU A 34 -15.07 -1.26 -0.38
CA LEU A 34 -15.12 -2.43 0.48
C LEU A 34 -14.20 -2.20 1.69
N PRO A 35 -14.76 -1.92 2.89
CA PRO A 35 -13.94 -1.79 4.09
C PRO A 35 -13.38 -3.17 4.48
N GLN A 36 -12.05 -3.26 4.68
CA GLN A 36 -11.36 -4.45 5.19
C GLN A 36 -11.73 -5.77 4.47
N PRO A 37 -11.39 -5.93 3.19
CA PRO A 37 -11.48 -7.24 2.54
C PRO A 37 -10.62 -8.27 3.29
N GLN A 38 -11.06 -9.53 3.28
CA GLN A 38 -10.29 -10.62 3.87
C GLN A 38 -9.00 -10.82 3.06
N VAL A 39 -7.86 -10.65 3.71
CA VAL A 39 -6.52 -10.93 3.15
C VAL A 39 -5.87 -11.89 4.14
N GLU A 40 -5.29 -12.99 3.65
CA GLU A 40 -4.74 -14.04 4.52
C GLU A 40 -3.62 -13.52 5.41
N GLU A 41 -2.74 -12.67 4.88
CA GLU A 41 -1.70 -11.99 5.64
C GLU A 41 -1.57 -10.52 5.21
N THR A 42 -1.66 -9.61 6.19
CA THR A 42 -1.39 -8.18 5.97
C THR A 42 -0.03 -7.85 6.57
N PRO A 43 0.94 -7.38 5.78
CA PRO A 43 2.24 -6.97 6.30
C PRO A 43 2.13 -5.95 7.44
N ALA A 44 2.98 -6.08 8.47
CA ALA A 44 2.96 -5.21 9.64
C ALA A 44 3.22 -3.72 9.34
N TRP A 45 3.79 -3.40 8.17
CA TRP A 45 4.04 -2.03 7.73
C TRP A 45 2.83 -1.36 7.06
N LEU A 46 1.78 -2.11 6.73
CA LEU A 46 0.50 -1.55 6.29
C LEU A 46 -0.30 -1.08 7.50
N ALA A 47 -0.65 0.20 7.50
CA ALA A 47 -1.49 0.79 8.54
C ALA A 47 -2.97 0.45 8.32
N MET A 48 -3.38 0.26 7.07
CA MET A 48 -4.74 -0.15 6.70
C MET A 48 -4.79 -0.70 5.28
N HIS A 49 -5.87 -1.42 4.97
CA HIS A 49 -6.21 -1.88 3.63
C HIS A 49 -7.72 -1.80 3.36
N PHE A 50 -8.08 -1.71 2.08
CA PHE A 50 -9.45 -1.63 1.60
C PHE A 50 -9.56 -2.12 0.16
N GLY A 51 -10.76 -2.49 -0.27
CA GLY A 51 -11.03 -2.89 -1.65
C GLY A 51 -11.82 -1.84 -2.41
N LEU A 52 -11.59 -1.77 -3.71
CA LEU A 52 -12.51 -1.19 -4.68
C LEU A 52 -12.98 -2.29 -5.61
N ALA A 53 -14.28 -2.36 -5.86
CA ALA A 53 -14.88 -3.23 -6.86
C ALA A 53 -15.67 -2.39 -7.86
N ALA A 54 -15.58 -2.74 -9.14
CA ALA A 54 -16.30 -2.05 -10.19
C ALA A 54 -17.09 -3.05 -11.04
N GLN A 55 -18.32 -2.68 -11.40
CA GLN A 55 -19.18 -3.46 -12.29
C GLN A 55 -19.76 -2.57 -13.38
N ASP A 56 -19.90 -3.09 -14.59
CA ASP A 56 -20.59 -2.39 -15.68
C ASP A 56 -22.12 -2.50 -15.59
N GLU A 57 -22.83 -1.95 -16.58
CA GLU A 57 -24.29 -1.99 -16.62
C GLU A 57 -24.86 -3.41 -16.75
N GLN A 58 -24.07 -4.38 -17.21
CA GLN A 58 -24.43 -5.79 -17.33
C GLN A 58 -24.04 -6.59 -16.08
N GLY A 59 -23.42 -5.95 -15.09
CA GLY A 59 -22.93 -6.59 -13.87
C GLY A 59 -21.60 -7.32 -14.03
N ALA A 60 -20.93 -7.18 -15.18
CA ALA A 60 -19.60 -7.76 -15.38
C ALA A 60 -18.55 -6.95 -14.63
N ALA A 61 -17.55 -7.65 -14.09
CA ALA A 61 -16.47 -7.00 -13.36
C ALA A 61 -15.62 -6.15 -14.32
N VAL A 62 -15.42 -4.89 -13.96
CA VAL A 62 -14.46 -4.00 -14.63
C VAL A 62 -13.12 -4.18 -13.93
N THR A 63 -12.06 -4.53 -14.67
CA THR A 63 -10.73 -4.79 -14.11
C THR A 63 -9.72 -3.67 -14.37
N ALA A 64 -10.01 -2.80 -15.34
CA ALA A 64 -9.19 -1.65 -15.70
C ALA A 64 -10.08 -0.45 -16.08
N PHE A 65 -9.55 0.75 -15.87
CA PHE A 65 -10.12 2.01 -16.32
C PHE A 65 -9.46 2.44 -17.64
N GLU A 66 -10.20 3.19 -18.45
CA GLU A 66 -9.73 3.72 -19.74
C GLU A 66 -8.74 4.88 -19.55
N SER A 67 -8.80 5.55 -18.40
CA SER A 67 -7.82 6.54 -17.98
C SER A 67 -7.67 6.54 -16.47
N LEU A 68 -6.55 7.10 -15.99
CA LEU A 68 -6.24 7.15 -14.56
C LEU A 68 -7.33 7.88 -13.79
N VAL A 69 -7.79 7.22 -12.72
CA VAL A 69 -8.75 7.72 -11.74
C VAL A 69 -7.98 8.20 -10.52
N SER A 70 -8.31 9.36 -9.96
CA SER A 70 -7.65 9.85 -8.76
C SER A 70 -8.29 9.23 -7.52
N LEU A 71 -7.44 8.85 -6.56
CA LEU A 71 -7.85 8.47 -5.21
C LEU A 71 -7.21 9.44 -4.22
N THR A 72 -8.02 10.04 -3.36
CA THR A 72 -7.58 10.84 -2.23
C THR A 72 -7.92 10.14 -0.92
N TYR A 73 -6.92 9.92 -0.08
CA TYR A 73 -7.09 9.48 1.30
C TYR A 73 -6.83 10.63 2.27
N ARG A 74 -7.81 10.96 3.12
CA ARG A 74 -7.70 11.97 4.17
C ARG A 74 -7.37 11.32 5.50
N PHE A 75 -6.24 11.73 6.09
CA PHE A 75 -5.78 11.20 7.37
C PHE A 75 -6.57 11.82 8.53
N PRO A 76 -7.01 11.03 9.52
CA PRO A 76 -7.64 11.57 10.71
C PRO A 76 -6.65 12.45 11.50
N PRO A 77 -7.15 13.41 12.30
CA PRO A 77 -6.30 14.19 13.18
C PRO A 77 -5.56 13.29 14.17
N GLY A 78 -4.35 13.68 14.57
CA GLY A 78 -3.56 12.98 15.59
C GLY A 78 -2.69 11.82 15.08
N VAL A 79 -2.84 11.39 13.81
CA VAL A 79 -1.90 10.43 13.20
C VAL A 79 -0.59 11.13 12.83
N ALA A 80 0.54 10.57 13.22
CA ALA A 80 1.85 11.02 12.76
C ALA A 80 1.99 10.72 11.27
N LEU A 81 2.30 11.74 10.47
CA LEU A 81 2.46 11.61 9.02
C LEU A 81 3.92 11.77 8.65
N THR A 82 4.35 10.98 7.68
CA THR A 82 5.67 11.07 7.06
C THR A 82 5.51 11.11 5.55
N GLU A 83 6.46 11.73 4.87
CA GLU A 83 6.51 11.77 3.41
C GLU A 83 6.79 10.40 2.78
N THR A 84 7.08 9.37 3.58
CA THR A 84 7.35 8.00 3.13
C THR A 84 6.10 7.13 3.00
N ILE A 85 4.96 7.59 3.51
CA ILE A 85 3.70 6.88 3.34
C ILE A 85 3.30 6.92 1.87
N ARG A 86 2.88 5.77 1.34
CA ARG A 86 2.44 5.56 -0.04
C ARG A 86 1.14 4.75 -0.06
N LEU A 87 0.46 4.79 -1.21
CA LEU A 87 -0.59 3.83 -1.53
C LEU A 87 0.03 2.64 -2.27
N TYR A 88 -0.43 1.45 -1.95
CA TYR A 88 -0.03 0.20 -2.56
C TYR A 88 -1.23 -0.50 -3.16
N ARG A 89 -1.02 -1.23 -4.24
CA ARG A 89 -1.97 -2.18 -4.82
C ARG A 89 -1.44 -3.59 -4.61
N TRP A 90 -2.31 -4.51 -4.21
CA TRP A 90 -1.97 -5.93 -4.22
C TRP A 90 -1.97 -6.44 -5.65
N GLU A 91 -0.86 -7.08 -6.06
CA GLU A 91 -0.72 -7.76 -7.33
C GLU A 91 -0.88 -9.26 -7.10
N ASP A 92 -2.01 -9.82 -7.53
CA ASP A 92 -2.34 -11.23 -7.32
C ASP A 92 -1.33 -12.17 -8.01
N ALA A 93 -0.83 -11.82 -9.19
CA ALA A 93 0.10 -12.68 -9.92
C ALA A 93 1.47 -12.82 -9.24
N ALA A 94 1.89 -11.78 -8.52
CA ALA A 94 3.18 -11.74 -7.83
C ALA A 94 3.05 -11.99 -6.32
N GLU A 95 1.82 -12.04 -5.80
CA GLU A 95 1.52 -12.09 -4.36
C GLU A 95 2.30 -11.01 -3.58
N THR A 96 2.36 -9.80 -4.13
CA THR A 96 3.09 -8.68 -3.53
C THR A 96 2.32 -7.37 -3.57
N TRP A 97 2.63 -6.50 -2.61
CA TRP A 97 2.16 -5.12 -2.61
C TRP A 97 3.08 -4.25 -3.46
N GLN A 98 2.54 -3.66 -4.53
CA GLN A 98 3.24 -2.76 -5.42
C GLN A 98 2.90 -1.31 -5.09
N ALA A 99 3.91 -0.47 -4.93
CA ALA A 99 3.71 0.96 -4.68
C ALA A 99 3.10 1.63 -5.92
N LEU A 100 2.06 2.41 -5.70
CA LEU A 100 1.48 3.28 -6.72
C LEU A 100 2.15 4.64 -6.67
N ASP A 101 2.16 5.30 -7.83
CA ASP A 101 2.50 6.72 -7.87
C ASP A 101 1.52 7.49 -6.99
N SER A 102 2.08 8.19 -6.00
CA SER A 102 1.31 8.88 -4.98
C SER A 102 2.05 10.08 -4.40
N GLU A 103 1.28 11.12 -4.13
CA GLU A 103 1.71 12.39 -3.57
C GLU A 103 1.16 12.54 -2.16
N MET A 104 2.05 12.77 -1.19
CA MET A 104 1.68 13.04 0.20
C MET A 104 1.71 14.55 0.46
N ASP A 105 0.58 15.10 0.90
CA ASP A 105 0.50 16.44 1.48
C ASP A 105 0.37 16.31 3.00
N VAL A 106 1.51 16.48 3.69
CA VAL A 106 1.60 16.39 5.16
C VAL A 106 0.82 17.50 5.84
N VAL A 107 0.80 18.70 5.25
CA VAL A 107 0.14 19.89 5.82
C VAL A 107 -1.37 19.78 5.65
N GLY A 108 -1.83 19.42 4.45
CA GLY A 108 -3.23 19.14 4.13
C GLY A 108 -3.73 17.79 4.65
N ARG A 109 -2.84 16.97 5.22
CA ARG A 109 -3.13 15.64 5.78
C ARG A 109 -3.87 14.73 4.80
N GLN A 110 -3.39 14.68 3.56
CA GLN A 110 -3.97 13.86 2.51
C GLN A 110 -2.91 13.20 1.65
N LEU A 111 -3.23 12.02 1.14
CA LEU A 111 -2.45 11.33 0.11
C LEU A 111 -3.31 11.23 -1.14
N THR A 112 -2.74 11.58 -2.29
CA THR A 112 -3.37 11.41 -3.61
C THR A 112 -2.60 10.36 -4.39
N ALA A 113 -3.31 9.44 -5.05
CA ALA A 113 -2.73 8.42 -5.91
C ALA A 113 -3.55 8.29 -7.20
N TRP A 114 -2.96 7.66 -8.21
CA TRP A 114 -3.61 7.41 -9.50
C TRP A 114 -3.82 5.92 -9.72
N LEU A 115 -5.06 5.55 -10.03
CA LEU A 115 -5.50 4.16 -10.20
C LEU A 115 -5.79 3.88 -11.67
N ASP A 116 -5.27 2.77 -12.15
CA ASP A 116 -5.54 2.20 -13.47
C ASP A 116 -6.68 1.17 -13.44
N GLY A 117 -7.15 0.78 -12.25
CA GLY A 117 -8.26 -0.17 -12.09
C GLY A 117 -8.68 -0.32 -10.63
N PRO A 118 -9.79 -1.05 -10.38
CA PRO A 118 -10.16 -1.50 -9.04
C PRO A 118 -9.23 -2.61 -8.55
N GLY A 119 -9.36 -2.97 -7.26
CA GLY A 119 -8.52 -3.98 -6.64
C GLY A 119 -8.43 -3.82 -5.12
N LEU A 120 -7.46 -4.51 -4.55
CA LEU A 120 -7.10 -4.41 -3.14
C LEU A 120 -5.97 -3.38 -2.97
N PHE A 121 -6.20 -2.42 -2.08
CA PHE A 121 -5.29 -1.32 -1.81
C PHE A 121 -4.88 -1.27 -0.34
N GLY A 122 -3.66 -0.82 -0.11
CA GLY A 122 -3.04 -0.74 1.20
C GLY A 122 -2.36 0.60 1.38
N LEU A 123 -2.45 1.18 2.58
CA LEU A 123 -1.75 2.41 2.91
C LEU A 123 -0.74 2.11 4.01
N GLY A 124 0.51 2.52 3.78
CA GLY A 124 1.59 2.27 4.72
C GLY A 124 2.83 3.04 4.35
N ALA A 125 3.78 3.08 5.27
CA ALA A 125 5.16 3.39 4.95
C ALA A 125 5.87 2.04 4.97
N PRO A 126 6.53 1.63 3.87
CA PRO A 126 7.34 0.42 3.93
C PRO A 126 8.33 0.68 5.06
N ALA A 127 8.55 -0.33 5.91
CA ALA A 127 9.65 -0.26 6.84
C ALA A 127 10.88 -0.02 5.97
N SER A 128 11.38 1.22 5.97
CA SER A 128 12.72 1.48 5.52
C SER A 128 13.52 0.46 6.33
N LEU A 129 14.25 -0.42 5.66
CA LEU A 129 15.33 -1.12 6.32
C LEU A 129 16.30 -0.02 6.74
N SER A 130 15.98 0.67 7.84
CA SER A 130 16.78 1.68 8.48
C SER A 130 17.96 0.92 9.05
N TYR A 131 18.99 0.78 8.22
CA TYR A 131 20.38 0.70 8.64
C TYR A 131 20.67 -0.30 9.78
N GLY A 132 20.44 -1.59 9.50
CA GLY A 132 20.82 -2.71 10.36
C GLY A 132 21.54 -3.85 9.65
N ALA A 133 21.58 -3.85 8.31
CA ALA A 133 22.53 -4.68 7.56
C ALA A 133 23.86 -3.93 7.46
N GLN A 134 24.43 -3.57 8.62
CA GLN A 134 25.88 -3.53 8.69
C GLN A 134 26.32 -4.93 8.29
N HIS A 135 27.12 -5.00 7.23
CA HIS A 135 28.02 -6.10 6.97
C HIS A 135 28.57 -6.57 8.31
N LEU A 136 28.06 -7.69 8.83
CA LEU A 136 28.85 -8.45 9.77
C LEU A 136 30.11 -8.80 8.98
N PRO A 137 31.32 -8.35 9.37
CA PRO A 137 32.50 -9.01 8.88
C PRO A 137 32.29 -10.48 9.24
N THR A 138 32.37 -11.36 8.24
CA THR A 138 32.58 -12.79 8.48
C THR A 138 33.76 -12.87 9.42
N VAL A 139 33.49 -13.10 10.70
CA VAL A 139 34.51 -13.46 11.66
C VAL A 139 34.96 -14.84 11.22
N HIS A 140 36.02 -14.87 10.42
CA HIS A 140 36.84 -16.07 10.28
C HIS A 140 37.20 -16.51 11.69
N GLY A 141 36.93 -17.78 11.97
CA GLY A 141 36.91 -18.38 13.30
C GLY A 141 37.92 -17.80 14.28
N PHE A 142 37.42 -17.42 15.45
CA PHE A 142 38.24 -17.38 16.64
C PHE A 142 38.69 -18.81 16.92
N VAL A 143 39.92 -19.15 16.50
CA VAL A 143 40.69 -20.20 17.17
C VAL A 143 41.22 -19.54 18.44
N THR A 144 40.62 -19.89 19.56
CA THR A 144 41.15 -19.57 20.88
C THR A 144 41.48 -20.89 21.55
N ASP A 145 42.64 -21.47 21.21
CA ASP A 145 43.33 -22.36 22.13
C ASP A 145 44.12 -21.45 23.08
N GLU A 146 43.44 -20.99 24.12
CA GLU A 146 44.08 -20.33 25.24
C GLU A 146 44.72 -21.38 26.15
N TRP A 147 46.05 -21.33 26.15
CA TRP A 147 46.94 -22.00 27.07
C TRP A 147 46.57 -21.67 28.52
N SER A 148 46.13 -22.66 29.30
CA SER A 148 46.15 -22.61 30.77
C SER A 148 47.08 -23.70 31.29
N GLY A 149 48.32 -23.31 31.56
CA GLY A 149 49.22 -24.09 32.37
C GLY A 149 48.81 -23.93 33.84
N ASN A 150 48.72 -25.03 34.57
CA ASN A 150 49.14 -24.98 35.96
C ASN A 150 49.79 -26.31 36.34
N SER A 151 51.03 -26.18 36.78
CA SER A 151 51.92 -27.20 37.30
C SER A 151 51.35 -27.88 38.55
N ASN A 152 51.67 -29.15 38.75
CA ASN A 152 52.07 -29.60 40.09
C ASN A 152 53.08 -30.75 40.02
N LEU A 153 54.17 -30.55 40.75
CA LEU A 153 55.19 -31.50 41.11
C LEU A 153 54.62 -32.48 42.16
N GLY A 154 54.99 -33.76 42.03
CA GLY A 154 54.70 -34.82 42.99
C GLY A 154 55.16 -36.16 42.44
#